data_AF-A0A0D0CZ87-F1
#
_entry.id   AF-A0A0D0CZ87-F1
#
_cell.length_a   1.000
_cell.length_b   1.000
_cell.length_c   1.000
_cell.angle_alpha   90.00
_cell.angle_beta   90.00
_cell.angle_gamma   90.00
#
_symmetry.space_group_name_H-M   'P 1'
#
loop_
_entity.id
_entity.type
_entity.pdbx_description
1 polymer ?
#
loop_
_entity_poly.entity_id
_entity_poly.type
_entity_poly.pdbx_seq_one_letter_code
_entity_poly.pdbx_strand_id
1 'polypeptide(L)'
;VYMDNSFSYELLWNLLYYAPHNTWYPAKQTLLLPLWDKIGLPHEKPKQVFGNTLEIIGFVADPNTMSVSFPPDKKLELICHLCEF
;
A
#
# COMPACT_ATOMS: atom_id res chain seq x y z
N VAL A 1 -6.79 -0.35 8.43
CA VAL A 1 -7.77 0.35 7.58
C VAL A 1 -7.80 1.80 8.02
N TYR A 2 -7.73 2.74 7.09
CA TYR A 2 -7.91 4.17 7.33
C TYR A 2 -8.86 4.71 6.27
N MET A 3 -10.04 5.17 6.69
CA MET A 3 -11.15 5.53 5.79
C MET A 3 -11.44 4.39 4.79
N ASP A 4 -11.26 4.64 3.50
CA ASP A 4 -11.45 3.70 2.39
C ASP A 4 -10.20 2.84 2.09
N ASN A 5 -9.05 3.17 2.69
CA ASN A 5 -7.79 2.46 2.41
C ASN A 5 -7.54 1.29 3.37
N SER A 6 -7.22 0.13 2.80
CA SER A 6 -6.80 -1.06 3.54
C SER A 6 -5.32 -1.36 3.28
N PHE A 7 -4.58 -1.68 4.33
CA PHE A 7 -3.14 -1.96 4.27
C PHE A 7 -2.84 -3.24 5.05
N SER A 8 -1.90 -4.02 4.55
CA SER A 8 -1.42 -5.23 5.21
C SER A 8 0.04 -5.49 4.85
N TYR A 9 0.64 -6.47 5.51
CA TYR A 9 1.99 -6.97 5.22
C TYR A 9 1.92 -8.47 4.92
N GLU A 10 2.86 -8.95 4.13
CA GLU A 10 2.95 -10.36 3.76
C GLU A 10 4.42 -10.75 3.55
N LEU A 11 4.72 -12.04 3.67
CA LEU A 11 6.03 -12.56 3.28
C LEU A 11 6.19 -12.50 1.75
N LEU A 12 7.37 -12.11 1.26
CA LEU A 12 7.65 -11.86 -0.17
C LEU A 12 7.17 -12.97 -1.11
N TRP A 13 7.30 -14.23 -0.69
CA TRP A 13 6.98 -15.41 -1.49
C TRP A 13 5.56 -15.94 -1.31
N ASN A 14 4.80 -15.37 -0.37
CA ASN A 14 3.44 -15.80 -0.10
C ASN A 14 2.46 -15.06 -1.02
N LEU A 15 2.44 -15.46 -2.28
CA LEU A 15 1.62 -14.90 -3.34
C LEU A 15 0.51 -15.88 -3.74
N LEU A 16 -0.66 -15.34 -4.06
CA LEU A 16 -1.78 -16.06 -4.63
C LEU A 16 -2.22 -15.39 -5.93
N TYR A 17 -2.72 -16.21 -6.86
CA TYR A 17 -3.21 -15.71 -8.14
C TYR A 17 -4.65 -15.22 -8.01
N TYR A 18 -4.90 -13.99 -8.43
CA TYR A 18 -6.22 -13.39 -8.44
C TYR A 18 -6.73 -13.26 -9.88
N ALA A 19 -7.64 -14.15 -10.25
CA ALA A 19 -8.15 -14.29 -11.61
C ALA A 19 -8.79 -13.02 -12.19
N PRO A 20 -9.61 -12.23 -11.44
CA PRO A 20 -10.24 -11.03 -11.99
C PRO A 20 -9.25 -9.97 -12.50
N HIS A 21 -8.06 -9.88 -11.90
CA HIS A 21 -6.99 -8.98 -12.37
C HIS A 21 -5.92 -9.69 -13.21
N ASN A 22 -6.02 -11.02 -13.38
CA ASN A 22 -5.03 -11.86 -14.05
C ASN A 22 -3.59 -11.55 -13.57
N THR A 23 -3.37 -11.57 -12.26
CA THR A 23 -2.06 -11.28 -11.66
C THR A 23 -1.90 -11.94 -10.30
N TRP A 24 -0.66 -11.99 -9.81
CA TRP A 24 -0.32 -12.45 -8.48
C TRP A 24 -0.29 -11.28 -7.49
N TYR A 25 -0.83 -11.49 -6.30
CA TYR A 25 -0.80 -10.55 -5.18
C TYR A 25 -0.38 -11.26 -3.89
N PRO A 26 0.05 -10.52 -2.87
CA PRO A 26 0.16 -11.02 -1.50
C PRO A 26 -1.07 -11.84 -1.08
N ALA A 27 -0.86 -12.95 -0.37
CA ALA A 27 -1.92 -13.88 -0.01
C ALA A 27 -3.06 -13.20 0.75
N LYS A 28 -2.75 -12.40 1.79
CA LYS A 28 -3.78 -11.63 2.53
C LYS A 28 -4.57 -10.67 1.64
N GLN A 29 -3.92 -10.00 0.68
CA GLN A 29 -4.61 -9.13 -0.27
C GLN A 29 -5.52 -9.95 -1.19
N THR A 30 -5.03 -11.07 -1.73
CA THR A 30 -5.79 -11.96 -2.60
C THR A 30 -6.99 -12.60 -1.90
N LEU A 31 -6.93 -12.83 -0.59
CA LEU A 31 -8.06 -13.33 0.19
C LEU A 31 -9.11 -12.25 0.47
N LEU A 32 -8.73 -10.98 0.44
CA LEU A 32 -9.63 -9.84 0.66
C LEU A 32 -10.43 -9.48 -0.59
N LEU A 33 -9.79 -9.47 -1.77
CA LEU A 33 -10.43 -9.02 -3.02
C LEU A 33 -11.73 -9.79 -3.37
N PRO A 34 -11.82 -11.13 -3.21
CA PRO A 34 -13.06 -11.88 -3.42
C PRO A 34 -14.21 -11.49 -2.47
N LEU A 35 -13.88 -10.99 -1.27
CA LEU A 35 -14.88 -10.48 -0.34
C LEU A 35 -15.48 -9.18 -0.87
N TRP A 36 -14.65 -8.33 -1.48
CA TRP A 36 -15.09 -7.11 -2.14
C TRP A 36 -15.89 -7.38 -3.41
N ASP A 37 -15.48 -8.35 -4.22
CA ASP A 37 -16.29 -8.86 -5.34
C ASP A 37 -17.70 -9.25 -4.90
N LYS A 38 -17.79 -10.03 -3.81
CA LYS A 38 -19.07 -10.55 -3.30
C LYS A 38 -20.05 -9.46 -2.89
N ILE A 39 -19.57 -8.34 -2.39
CA ILE A 39 -20.40 -7.21 -1.97
C ILE A 39 -20.53 -6.11 -3.05
N GLY A 40 -19.92 -6.31 -4.22
CA GLY A 40 -19.92 -5.33 -5.30
C GLY A 40 -19.12 -4.06 -4.98
N LEU A 41 -18.13 -4.14 -4.08
CA LEU A 41 -17.28 -3.00 -3.75
C LEU A 41 -16.25 -2.77 -4.86
N PRO A 42 -16.21 -1.58 -5.51
CA PRO A 42 -15.23 -1.30 -6.54
C PRO A 42 -13.79 -1.31 -6.02
N HIS A 43 -12.89 -2.03 -6.69
CA HIS A 43 -11.49 -2.13 -6.29
C HIS A 43 -10.57 -2.25 -7.51
N GLU A 44 -10.38 -1.15 -8.21
CA GLU A 44 -9.63 -1.12 -9.48
C GLU A 44 -8.19 -1.64 -9.33
N LYS A 45 -7.73 -2.41 -10.32
CA LYS A 45 -6.36 -2.98 -10.40
C LYS A 45 -5.24 -1.96 -10.17
N PRO A 46 -5.25 -0.72 -10.72
CA PRO A 46 -4.18 0.25 -10.49
C PRO A 46 -4.04 0.69 -9.03
N LYS A 47 -5.10 0.53 -8.22
CA LYS A 47 -5.09 0.85 -6.78
C LYS A 47 -4.59 -0.32 -5.92
N GLN A 48 -4.39 -1.50 -6.52
CA GLN A 48 -3.89 -2.69 -5.85
C GLN A 48 -2.36 -2.71 -5.85
N VAL A 49 -1.75 -1.93 -4.96
CA VAL A 49 -0.29 -1.77 -4.86
C VAL A 49 0.30 -2.69 -3.79
N PHE A 50 1.42 -3.34 -4.09
CA PHE A 50 2.22 -4.10 -3.12
C PHE A 50 3.70 -4.01 -3.44
N GLY A 51 4.55 -4.18 -2.42
CA GLY A 51 6.00 -4.10 -2.53
C GLY A 51 6.69 -4.10 -1.17
N ASN A 52 8.01 -4.00 -1.18
CA ASN A 52 8.82 -4.02 0.05
C ASN A 52 8.60 -2.77 0.91
N THR A 53 8.38 -1.62 0.28
CA THR A 53 8.14 -0.33 0.93
C THR A 53 7.04 0.36 0.14
N LEU A 54 6.08 0.97 0.82
CA LEU A 54 4.93 1.61 0.18
C LEU A 54 4.71 3.01 0.75
N GLU A 55 4.36 3.94 -0.14
CA GLU A 55 3.81 5.21 0.29
C GLU A 55 2.33 5.01 0.66
N ILE A 56 2.03 5.17 1.95
CA ILE A 56 0.71 5.00 2.55
C ILE A 56 0.35 6.34 3.18
N ILE A 57 -0.75 6.94 2.72
CA ILE A 57 -1.27 8.23 3.23
C ILE A 57 -0.23 9.36 3.31
N GLY A 58 0.70 9.42 2.35
CA GLY A 58 1.77 10.44 2.29
C GLY A 58 3.01 10.13 3.12
N PHE A 59 3.12 8.92 3.66
CA PHE A 59 4.29 8.44 4.40
C PHE A 59 4.86 7.17 3.77
N VAL A 60 6.18 7.07 3.76
CA VAL A 60 6.88 5.86 3.32
C VAL A 60 6.95 4.88 4.48
N ALA A 61 6.23 3.76 4.37
CA ALA A 61 6.21 2.69 5.35
C ALA A 61 7.11 1.53 4.89
N ASP A 62 8.09 1.16 5.71
CA ASP A 62 8.96 0.01 5.49
C ASP A 62 8.74 -1.05 6.60
N PRO A 63 8.05 -2.15 6.29
CA PRO A 63 7.82 -3.25 7.22
C PRO A 63 9.09 -4.04 7.57
N ASN A 64 10.15 -3.99 6.75
CA ASN A 64 11.39 -4.74 7.02
C ASN A 64 12.19 -4.10 8.15
N THR A 65 12.18 -2.78 8.22
CA THR A 65 12.83 -1.99 9.29
C THR A 65 11.84 -1.55 10.36
N MET A 66 10.56 -1.89 10.22
CA MET A 66 9.46 -1.45 11.10
C MET A 66 9.45 0.08 11.29
N SER A 67 9.67 0.81 10.20
CA SER A 67 9.80 2.28 10.22
C SER A 67 8.77 2.96 9.32
N VAL A 68 8.42 4.20 9.68
CA VAL A 68 7.58 5.10 8.89
C VAL A 68 8.30 6.44 8.79
N SER A 69 8.43 6.95 7.57
CA SER A 69 9.21 8.16 7.28
C SER A 69 8.50 9.08 6.27
N PHE A 70 8.93 10.34 6.20
CA PHE A 70 8.49 11.23 5.13
C PHE A 70 9.11 10.81 3.80
N PRO A 71 8.38 10.93 2.68
CA PRO A 71 8.98 10.90 1.36
C PRO A 71 10.14 11.90 1.30
N PRO A 72 11.31 11.53 0.70
CA PRO A 72 12.50 12.38 0.70
C PRO A 72 12.23 13.80 0.19
N ASP A 73 11.44 13.92 -0.88
CA ASP A 73 11.09 15.20 -1.49
C ASP A 73 10.23 16.06 -0.56
N LYS A 74 9.24 15.44 0.10
CA LYS A 74 8.38 16.11 1.09
C LYS A 74 9.15 16.57 2.32
N LYS A 75 10.16 15.79 2.74
CA LYS A 75 11.06 16.17 3.82
C LYS A 75 11.89 17.39 3.44
N LEU A 76 12.42 17.43 2.22
CA LEU A 76 13.18 18.58 1.72
C LEU A 76 12.31 19.83 1.59
N GLU A 77 11.12 19.70 1.00
CA GLU A 77 10.13 20.78 0.89
C GLU A 77 9.81 21.39 2.26
N LEU A 78 9.59 20.54 3.27
CA LEU A 78 9.36 20.99 4.65
C LEU A 78 10.56 21.74 5.24
N ILE A 79 11.79 21.24 5.03
CA ILE A 79 13.01 21.90 5.51
C ILE A 79 13.20 23.25 4.83
N CYS A 80 13.02 23.32 3.51
CA CYS A 80 13.11 24.57 2.75
C CYS A 80 12.13 25.61 3.30
N HIS A 81 10.87 25.26 3.49
CA HIS A 81 9.87 26.16 4.06
C HIS A 81 10.21 26.61 5.49
N LEU A 82 10.78 25.73 6.33
CA LEU A 82 11.20 26.10 7.68
C LEU A 82 12.39 27.07 7.69
N CYS A 83 13.28 27.01 6.70
CA CYS A 83 14.42 27.91 6.57
C CYS A 83 14.08 29.28 5.96
N GLU A 84 12.88 29.46 5.42
CA GLU A 84 12.38 30.74 4.90
C GLU A 84 11.76 31.65 5.97
N PHE A 85 11.52 31.13 7.19
CA PHE A 85 11.07 31.88 8.37
C PHE A 85 12.25 32.45 9.18
#